data_AF-A0AAU3BY22-F1
#
_entry.id   AF-A0AAU3BY22-F1
#
_cell.length_a   1.000
_cell.length_b   1.000
_cell.length_c   1.000
_cell.angle_alpha   90.00
_cell.angle_beta   90.00
_cell.angle_gamma   90.00
#
_symmetry.space_group_name_H-M   'P 1'
#
loop_
_entity.id
_entity.type
_entity.pdbx_description
1 polymer ?
#
loop_
_entity_poly.entity_id
_entity_poly.type
_entity_poly.pdbx_seq_one_letter_code
_entity_poly.pdbx_strand_id
1 'polypeptide(L)'
;MSSRTDRQLALGTPARIERRRAKGWRAPHGAVYVGRGTRWGNPYVVAQLGQDHAVVDSHTSGVIFADRSETEARRVACNWYRAWLSSQPGLLAAVRRQLSGHDLMCWCPLPEPGQPDHCHAAVLLARANDQETNRV
;
A
#
# COMPACT_ATOMS: atom_id res chain seq x y z
N MET A 1 -20.97 23.29 -13.97
CA MET A 1 -20.19 23.20 -12.71
C MET A 1 -20.56 21.91 -11.98
N SER A 2 -20.13 20.76 -12.53
CA SER A 2 -20.42 19.44 -11.95
C SER A 2 -19.19 18.96 -11.18
N SER A 3 -19.34 18.73 -9.87
CA SER A 3 -18.27 18.22 -9.04
C SER A 3 -17.88 16.81 -9.52
N ARG A 4 -16.59 16.59 -9.80
CA ARG A 4 -16.02 15.31 -10.27
C ARG A 4 -15.92 14.27 -9.15
N THR A 5 -16.97 14.13 -8.34
CA THR A 5 -17.01 13.19 -7.21
C THR A 5 -17.80 11.92 -7.53
N ASP A 6 -18.33 11.81 -8.75
CA ASP A 6 -19.30 10.79 -9.16
C ASP A 6 -18.75 9.82 -10.23
N ARG A 7 -17.60 9.20 -9.96
CA ARG A 7 -17.15 8.08 -10.80
C ARG A 7 -16.74 6.88 -9.94
N GLN A 8 -17.76 6.06 -9.68
CA GLN A 8 -17.68 4.61 -9.45
C GLN A 8 -17.19 4.15 -8.07
N LEU A 9 -18.06 4.26 -7.06
CA LEU A 9 -18.09 3.26 -5.98
C LEU A 9 -18.62 1.95 -6.57
N ALA A 10 -17.73 1.03 -6.91
CA ALA A 10 -18.09 -0.37 -7.08
C ALA A 10 -18.40 -0.94 -5.70
N LEU A 11 -19.69 -1.00 -5.36
CA LEU A 11 -20.22 -1.60 -4.13
C LEU A 11 -19.79 -3.08 -4.04
N GLY A 12 -18.73 -3.37 -3.31
CA GLY A 12 -18.36 -4.73 -2.88
C GLY A 12 -16.87 -5.02 -2.73
N THR A 13 -15.98 -4.30 -3.41
CA THR A 13 -14.53 -4.60 -3.37
C THR A 13 -13.75 -3.57 -2.55
N PRO A 14 -12.95 -4.00 -1.57
CA PRO A 14 -12.09 -3.11 -0.80
C PRO A 14 -11.13 -2.28 -1.67
N ALA A 15 -11.00 -1.00 -1.35
CA ALA A 15 -10.24 -0.03 -2.12
C ALA A 15 -9.04 0.54 -1.35
N ARG A 16 -8.06 1.03 -2.10
CA ARG A 16 -6.96 1.81 -1.53
C ARG A 16 -7.38 3.26 -1.40
N ILE A 17 -7.10 3.83 -0.25
CA ILE A 17 -7.36 5.23 0.05
C ILE A 17 -6.04 5.95 0.32
N GLU A 18 -5.83 7.08 -0.34
CA GLU A 18 -4.80 8.04 0.07
C GLU A 18 -5.28 8.78 1.31
N ARG A 19 -4.56 8.62 2.43
CA ARG A 19 -4.79 9.37 3.65
C ARG A 19 -4.36 10.82 3.44
N ARG A 20 -5.19 11.78 3.86
CA ARG A 20 -4.92 13.22 3.70
C ARG A 20 -4.94 13.94 5.05
N ARG A 21 -4.20 15.05 5.16
CA ARG A 21 -4.25 15.97 6.31
C ARG A 21 -4.98 17.29 5.98
N ALA A 22 -5.71 17.33 4.86
CA ALA A 22 -6.46 18.50 4.45
C ALA A 22 -7.54 18.85 5.50
N LYS A 23 -7.75 20.15 5.73
CA LYS A 23 -8.79 20.64 6.66
C LYS A 23 -10.15 20.05 6.28
N GLY A 24 -10.86 19.50 7.26
CA GLY A 24 -12.17 18.86 7.06
C GLY A 24 -12.12 17.42 6.57
N TRP A 25 -10.97 16.89 6.16
CA TRP A 25 -10.87 15.48 5.78
C TRP A 25 -11.10 14.57 6.99
N ARG A 26 -11.83 13.48 6.77
CA ARG A 26 -12.07 12.40 7.72
C ARG A 26 -11.84 11.09 7.00
N ALA A 27 -11.24 10.13 7.71
CA ALA A 27 -11.12 8.78 7.18
C ALA A 27 -12.53 8.21 6.94
N PRO A 28 -12.79 7.56 5.81
CA PRO A 28 -14.04 6.84 5.60
C PRO A 28 -14.28 5.81 6.70
N HIS A 29 -15.55 5.61 7.04
CA HIS A 29 -15.93 4.66 8.07
C HIS A 29 -15.44 3.25 7.73
N GLY A 30 -14.81 2.57 8.69
CA GLY A 30 -14.31 1.20 8.51
C GLY A 30 -12.99 1.07 7.73
N ALA A 31 -12.42 2.16 7.21
CA ALA A 31 -11.10 2.13 6.57
C ALA A 31 -9.98 1.90 7.61
N VAL A 32 -9.04 1.01 7.30
CA VAL A 32 -7.95 0.63 8.21
C VAL A 32 -6.66 1.35 7.83
N TYR A 33 -6.01 1.97 8.81
CA TYR A 33 -4.70 2.59 8.61
C TYR A 33 -3.59 1.54 8.65
N VAL A 34 -2.81 1.49 7.57
CA VAL A 34 -1.73 0.50 7.38
C VAL A 34 -0.37 1.15 7.18
N GLY A 35 -0.23 2.45 7.44
CA GLY A 35 1.01 3.19 7.22
C GLY A 35 2.10 2.92 8.27
N ARG A 36 3.14 3.78 8.27
CA ARG A 36 4.28 3.73 9.20
C ARG A 36 3.82 3.70 10.66
N GLY A 37 4.52 2.91 11.48
CA GLY A 37 4.20 2.72 12.91
C GLY A 37 3.11 1.68 13.18
N THR A 38 2.51 1.10 12.15
CA THR A 38 1.61 -0.06 12.28
C THR A 38 2.38 -1.34 11.97
N ARG A 39 1.86 -2.48 12.43
CA ARG A 39 2.37 -3.81 12.06
C ARG A 39 2.21 -4.16 10.57
N TRP A 40 1.49 -3.33 9.83
CA TRP A 40 1.24 -3.45 8.39
C TRP A 40 2.14 -2.55 7.55
N GLY A 41 3.02 -1.78 8.19
CA GLY A 41 3.89 -0.84 7.51
C GLY A 41 4.91 -1.56 6.62
N ASN A 42 5.29 -0.91 5.52
CA ASN A 42 6.40 -1.38 4.70
C ASN A 42 7.75 -1.06 5.39
N PRO A 43 8.57 -2.07 5.75
CA PRO A 43 9.92 -1.85 6.28
C PRO A 43 10.92 -1.39 5.20
N TYR A 44 10.59 -1.53 3.92
CA TYR A 44 11.42 -1.03 2.81
C TYR A 44 11.02 0.41 2.47
N VAL A 45 11.77 1.35 3.04
CA VAL A 45 11.45 2.78 3.02
C VAL A 45 12.11 3.45 1.82
N VAL A 46 11.31 4.13 1.00
CA VAL A 46 11.83 5.03 -0.04
C VAL A 46 12.25 6.35 0.62
N ALA A 47 13.52 6.71 0.48
CA ALA A 47 14.10 7.95 0.97
C ALA A 47 14.81 8.70 -0.17
N GLN A 48 14.72 10.02 -0.17
CA GLN A 48 15.45 10.85 -1.12
C GLN A 48 16.89 11.06 -0.62
N LEU A 49 17.87 10.72 -1.47
CA LEU A 49 19.30 10.89 -1.21
C LEU A 49 19.92 11.69 -2.35
N GLY A 50 20.01 13.00 -2.17
CA GLY A 50 20.42 13.90 -3.25
C GLY A 50 19.44 13.86 -4.42
N GLN A 51 19.93 13.44 -5.59
CA GLN A 51 19.13 13.29 -6.82
C GLN A 51 18.55 11.88 -6.99
N ASP A 52 18.90 10.95 -6.10
CA ASP A 52 18.47 9.56 -6.18
C ASP A 52 17.38 9.26 -5.14
N HIS A 53 16.61 8.21 -5.41
CA HIS A 53 15.63 7.62 -4.51
C HIS A 53 16.14 6.26 -4.05
N ALA A 54 16.56 6.18 -2.80
CA ALA A 54 17.06 4.96 -2.17
C ALA A 54 15.92 4.17 -1.53
N VAL A 55 15.98 2.85 -1.64
CA VAL A 55 15.18 1.94 -0.81
C VAL A 55 16.06 1.45 0.32
N VAL A 56 15.63 1.72 1.55
CA VAL A 56 16.33 1.34 2.78
C VAL A 56 15.53 0.25 3.48
N ASP A 57 16.18 -0.86 3.82
CA ASP A 57 15.59 -1.89 4.68
C ASP A 57 15.70 -1.45 6.15
N SER A 58 14.56 -1.16 6.79
CA SER A 58 14.54 -0.70 8.19
C SER A 58 15.02 -1.73 9.19
N HIS A 59 15.07 -3.03 8.86
CA HIS A 59 15.57 -4.05 9.78
C HIS A 59 17.10 -4.02 9.89
N THR A 60 17.77 -3.76 8.77
CA THR A 60 19.23 -3.79 8.65
C THR A 60 19.86 -2.41 8.56
N SER A 61 19.04 -1.38 8.32
CA SER A 61 19.47 -0.02 7.97
C SER A 61 20.33 0.04 6.69
N GLY A 62 20.30 -1.00 5.86
CA GLY A 62 21.04 -1.09 4.60
C GLY A 62 20.26 -0.48 3.43
N VAL A 63 21.00 0.14 2.50
CA VAL A 63 20.46 0.53 1.20
C VAL A 63 20.45 -0.69 0.29
N ILE A 64 19.26 -1.06 -0.21
CA ILE A 64 19.09 -2.25 -1.07
C ILE A 64 18.92 -1.87 -2.55
N PHE A 65 18.62 -0.61 -2.82
CA PHE A 65 18.43 -0.08 -4.17
C PHE A 65 18.56 1.44 -4.16
N ALA A 66 19.05 2.04 -5.25
CA ALA A 66 18.99 3.47 -5.48
C ALA A 66 18.89 3.73 -6.99
N ASP A 67 17.98 4.63 -7.39
CA ASP A 67 17.78 5.04 -8.77
C ASP A 67 17.23 6.48 -8.81
N ARG A 68 17.39 7.17 -9.94
CA ARG A 68 16.83 8.52 -10.13
C ARG A 68 15.30 8.55 -10.25
N SER A 69 14.68 7.41 -10.52
CA SER A 69 13.23 7.26 -10.66
C SER A 69 12.58 6.91 -9.31
N GLU A 70 11.81 7.84 -8.76
CA GLU A 70 11.01 7.59 -7.56
C GLU A 70 10.00 6.44 -7.77
N THR A 71 9.41 6.36 -8.97
CA THR A 71 8.47 5.30 -9.34
C THR A 71 9.14 3.93 -9.27
N GLU A 72 10.39 3.84 -9.73
CA GLU A 72 11.15 2.60 -9.69
C GLU A 72 11.53 2.22 -8.26
N ALA A 73 11.98 3.17 -7.45
CA ALA A 73 12.24 2.94 -6.03
C ALA A 73 10.98 2.44 -5.28
N ARG A 74 9.79 3.03 -5.56
CA ARG A 74 8.52 2.56 -5.01
C ARG A 74 8.16 1.14 -5.48
N ARG A 75 8.38 0.82 -6.75
CA ARG A 75 8.18 -0.52 -7.31
C ARG A 75 9.06 -1.55 -6.59
N VAL A 76 10.35 -1.25 -6.44
CA VAL A 76 11.32 -2.11 -5.74
C VAL A 76 10.92 -2.29 -4.28
N ALA A 77 10.59 -1.21 -3.56
CA ALA A 77 10.12 -1.27 -2.18
C ALA A 77 8.86 -2.15 -2.03
N CYS A 78 7.90 -2.07 -2.97
CA CYS A 78 6.71 -2.92 -2.96
C CYS A 78 7.02 -4.39 -3.27
N ASN A 79 7.98 -4.67 -4.15
CA ASN A 79 8.39 -6.04 -4.47
C ASN A 79 9.10 -6.71 -3.29
N TRP A 80 10.01 -6.00 -2.64
CA TRP A 80 10.63 -6.47 -1.40
C TRP A 80 9.59 -6.69 -0.30
N TYR A 81 8.62 -5.76 -0.18
CA TYR A 81 7.52 -5.93 0.76
C TYR A 81 6.68 -7.18 0.49
N ARG A 82 6.38 -7.47 -0.78
CA ARG A 82 5.67 -8.71 -1.17
C ARG A 82 6.46 -9.95 -0.75
N ALA A 83 7.77 -9.99 -0.98
CA ALA A 83 8.61 -11.12 -0.63
C ALA A 83 8.71 -11.32 0.90
N TRP A 84 8.97 -10.24 1.64
CA TRP A 84 9.02 -10.24 3.10
C TRP A 84 7.69 -10.62 3.75
N LEU A 85 6.56 -10.15 3.21
CA LEU A 85 5.25 -10.53 3.72
C LEU A 85 4.97 -12.03 3.48
N SER A 86 5.37 -12.57 2.32
CA SER A 86 5.24 -13.99 2.01
C SER A 86 6.13 -14.88 2.90
N SER A 87 7.27 -14.39 3.37
CA SER A 87 8.15 -15.14 4.30
C SER A 87 7.67 -15.11 5.75
N GLN A 88 6.55 -14.43 6.05
CA GLN A 88 5.97 -14.33 7.39
C GLN A 88 4.55 -14.91 7.44
N PRO A 89 4.41 -16.24 7.63
CA PRO A 89 3.11 -16.90 7.63
C PRO A 89 2.12 -16.31 8.64
N GLY A 90 2.60 -15.98 9.85
CA GLY A 90 1.77 -15.40 10.91
C GLY A 90 1.22 -14.02 10.53
N LEU A 91 2.06 -13.14 9.96
CA LEU A 91 1.64 -11.80 9.53
C LEU A 91 0.68 -11.89 8.34
N LEU A 92 0.99 -12.72 7.34
CA LEU A 92 0.14 -12.92 6.17
C LEU A 92 -1.24 -13.49 6.55
N ALA A 93 -1.28 -14.48 7.45
CA ALA A 93 -2.54 -15.01 7.96
C ALA A 93 -3.35 -13.92 8.69
N ALA A 94 -2.68 -13.03 9.40
CA ALA A 94 -3.33 -11.93 10.07
C ALA A 94 -3.79 -10.81 9.12
N VAL A 95 -3.07 -10.56 8.01
CA VAL A 95 -3.53 -9.71 6.90
C VAL A 95 -4.86 -10.24 6.37
N ARG A 96 -4.95 -11.53 6.03
CA ARG A 96 -6.19 -12.15 5.53
C ARG A 96 -7.33 -12.04 6.53
N ARG A 97 -7.10 -12.36 7.81
CA ARG A 97 -8.15 -12.33 8.84
C ARG A 97 -8.63 -10.92 9.19
N GLN A 98 -7.75 -9.93 9.20
CA GLN A 98 -8.05 -8.61 9.79
C GLN A 98 -8.25 -7.50 8.76
N LEU A 99 -7.78 -7.69 7.52
CA LEU A 99 -7.86 -6.67 6.46
C LEU A 99 -8.79 -7.07 5.31
N SER A 100 -9.24 -8.33 5.25
CA SER A 100 -10.22 -8.77 4.24
C SER A 100 -11.51 -7.97 4.38
N GLY A 101 -12.06 -7.49 3.27
CA GLY A 101 -13.28 -6.68 3.27
C GLY A 101 -13.10 -5.23 3.73
N HIS A 102 -11.89 -4.78 4.08
CA HIS A 102 -11.63 -3.42 4.55
C HIS A 102 -10.88 -2.57 3.54
N ASP A 103 -11.35 -1.34 3.33
CA ASP A 103 -10.56 -0.31 2.65
C ASP A 103 -9.27 -0.03 3.43
N LEU A 104 -8.15 0.09 2.72
CA LEU A 104 -6.85 0.32 3.35
C LEU A 104 -6.32 1.71 3.03
N MET A 105 -5.93 2.47 4.06
CA MET A 105 -5.37 3.81 3.91
C MET A 105 -3.86 3.87 4.18
N CYS A 106 -3.11 4.40 3.21
CA CYS A 106 -1.69 4.74 3.28
C CYS A 106 -1.48 6.24 2.99
N TRP A 107 -0.32 6.79 3.32
CA TRP A 107 0.03 8.18 2.93
C TRP A 107 0.48 8.29 1.47
N CYS A 108 0.69 7.17 0.77
CA CYS A 108 1.18 7.21 -0.60
C CYS A 108 0.09 7.75 -1.54
N PRO A 109 0.46 8.63 -2.49
CA PRO A 109 -0.48 9.16 -3.48
C PRO A 109 -1.13 8.02 -4.29
N LEU A 110 -2.35 8.24 -4.77
CA LEU A 110 -2.96 7.34 -5.78
C LEU A 110 -2.16 7.44 -7.09
N PRO A 111 -2.01 6.34 -7.85
CA PRO A 111 -1.42 6.43 -9.19
C PRO A 111 -2.35 7.26 -10.09
N GLU A 112 -1.77 7.85 -11.14
CA GLU A 112 -2.60 8.42 -12.21
C GLU A 112 -3.38 7.30 -12.93
N PRO A 113 -4.52 7.61 -13.56
CA PRO A 113 -5.27 6.62 -14.32
C PRO A 113 -4.38 5.89 -15.35
N GLY A 114 -4.37 4.56 -15.29
CA GLY A 114 -3.56 3.71 -16.17
C GLY A 114 -2.13 3.44 -15.69
N GLN A 115 -1.66 4.07 -14.62
CA GLN A 115 -0.36 3.77 -14.04
C GLN A 115 -0.44 2.64 -13.00
N PRO A 116 0.64 1.84 -12.82
CA PRO A 116 0.69 0.81 -11.81
C PRO A 116 0.66 1.41 -10.38
N ASP A 117 -0.04 0.73 -9.46
CA ASP A 117 -0.12 1.15 -8.07
C ASP A 117 1.03 0.58 -7.23
N HIS A 118 2.05 1.40 -7.02
CA HIS A 118 3.20 1.10 -6.15
C HIS A 118 3.01 1.64 -4.72
N CYS A 119 1.89 1.32 -4.04
CA CYS A 119 1.75 1.44 -2.57
C CYS A 119 1.74 0.05 -1.90
N HIS A 120 2.31 -0.06 -0.70
CA HIS A 120 2.24 -1.27 0.12
C HIS A 120 0.81 -1.61 0.55
N ALA A 121 -0.09 -0.62 0.68
CA ALA A 121 -1.51 -0.87 0.90
C ALA A 121 -2.17 -1.59 -0.28
N ALA A 122 -1.72 -1.37 -1.52
CA ALA A 122 -2.18 -2.14 -2.67
C ALA A 122 -1.72 -3.60 -2.59
N VAL A 123 -0.49 -3.84 -2.10
CA VAL A 123 0.00 -5.20 -1.80
C VAL A 123 -0.88 -5.88 -0.75
N LEU A 124 -1.18 -5.17 0.35
CA LEU A 124 -2.03 -5.69 1.43
C LEU A 124 -3.45 -5.97 0.97
N LEU A 125 -4.06 -5.08 0.19
CA LEU A 125 -5.40 -5.28 -0.39
C LEU A 125 -5.44 -6.54 -1.24
N ALA A 126 -4.44 -6.72 -2.12
CA ALA A 126 -4.34 -7.93 -2.93
C ALA A 126 -4.24 -9.17 -2.03
N ARG A 127 -3.32 -9.19 -1.06
CA ARG A 127 -3.10 -10.35 -0.18
C ARG A 127 -4.26 -10.66 0.78
N ALA A 128 -4.99 -9.64 1.19
CA ALA A 128 -6.13 -9.79 2.09
C ALA A 128 -7.35 -10.39 1.37
N ASN A 129 -7.52 -10.07 0.09
CA ASN A 129 -8.68 -10.47 -0.71
C ASN A 129 -8.35 -11.55 -1.76
N ASP A 130 -7.12 -12.08 -1.75
CA ASP A 130 -6.70 -13.25 -2.53
C ASP A 130 -7.40 -14.49 -1.96
N GLN A 131 -8.62 -14.75 -2.45
CA GLN A 131 -9.31 -16.01 -2.18
C GLN A 131 -8.75 -17.05 -3.15
N GLU A 132 -8.28 -18.18 -2.61
CA GLU A 132 -8.15 -19.42 -3.37
C GLU A 132 -9.35 -19.54 -4.31
N THR A 133 -9.09 -19.65 -5.62
CA THR A 133 -10.02 -20.21 -6.59
C THR A 133 -10.35 -21.64 -6.17
N ASN A 134 -11.20 -21.78 -5.15
CA ASN A 134 -11.95 -22.98 -4.86
C ASN A 134 -13.40 -22.67 -5.27
N ARG A 135 -13.61 -22.62 -6.58
CA ARG A 135 -14.93 -22.90 -7.14
C ARG A 135 -15.00 -24.42 -7.21
N VAL A 136 -15.91 -24.96 -6.39
CA VAL A 136 -16.46 -26.31 -6.45
C VAL A 136 -16.80 -26.69 -7.89
#